data_AF-A0AAD7ZCL4-F1
#
_entry.id   AF-A0AAD7ZCL4-F1
#
_cell.length_a   1.000
_cell.length_b   1.000
_cell.length_c   1.000
_cell.angle_alpha   90.00
_cell.angle_beta   90.00
_cell.angle_gamma   90.00
#
_symmetry.space_group_name_H-M   'P 1'
#
loop_
_entity.id
_entity.type
_entity.pdbx_description
1 polymer ?
#
loop_
_entity_poly.entity_id
_entity_poly.type
_entity_poly.pdbx_seq_one_letter_code
_entity_poly.pdbx_strand_id
1 'polypeptide(L)'
;MAFSADAAAFQVQERLKSLYRLVHELEEERVRSEHNLTNITKAHEKINQEEKVSPYYQIQQGSLYTAAVADAEQEEELIRSALTKVNEIRSIRNERRIQARNAGNKETIRRGALMKMLQNSAQTLPLWVGKLGGKAPPLCGAVPAEPTYIAKMGDMVAALVKGAEEEENWILAEVVQFNPATNKYEVDDIDEEQKDRHILSRRRVVPLPLMRANPETDPHALFPKGSI
;
A
#
# COMPACT_ATOMS: atom_id res chain seq x y z
N MET A 1 9.33 14.52 -21.56
CA MET A 1 10.30 13.58 -22.15
C MET A 1 9.75 12.18 -21.93
N ALA A 2 9.62 11.38 -22.99
CA ALA A 2 9.10 10.02 -22.88
C ALA A 2 10.02 9.20 -21.96
N PHE A 3 9.46 8.58 -20.93
CA PHE A 3 10.15 7.60 -20.11
C PHE A 3 10.42 6.39 -21.02
N SER A 4 11.65 6.20 -21.48
CA SER A 4 11.97 5.04 -22.32
C SER A 4 11.78 3.75 -21.52
N ALA A 5 11.39 2.67 -22.20
CA ALA A 5 11.23 1.36 -21.55
C ALA A 5 12.51 0.93 -20.81
N ASP A 6 13.68 1.30 -21.35
CA ASP A 6 14.99 1.03 -20.77
C ASP A 6 15.24 1.85 -19.50
N ALA A 7 14.82 3.12 -19.45
CA ALA A 7 14.93 3.94 -18.25
C ALA A 7 14.06 3.39 -17.10
N ALA A 8 12.84 2.95 -17.41
CA ALA A 8 11.97 2.31 -16.42
C ALA A 8 12.55 0.97 -15.93
N ALA A 9 13.09 0.14 -16.84
CA ALA A 9 13.74 -1.11 -16.49
C ALA A 9 14.96 -0.90 -15.58
N PHE A 10 15.79 0.11 -15.89
CA PHE A 10 16.92 0.49 -15.06
C PHE A 10 16.49 0.94 -13.65
N GLN A 11 15.46 1.80 -13.55
CA GLN A 11 14.96 2.24 -12.24
C GLN A 11 14.41 1.08 -11.41
N VAL A 12 13.66 0.16 -12.02
CA VAL A 12 13.19 -1.05 -11.33
C VAL A 12 14.36 -1.90 -10.87
N GLN A 13 15.37 -2.10 -11.72
CA GLN A 13 16.56 -2.86 -11.36
C GLN A 13 17.30 -2.25 -10.16
N GLU A 14 17.47 -0.93 -10.13
CA GLU A 14 18.10 -0.24 -8.99
C GLU A 14 17.29 -0.43 -7.70
N ARG A 15 15.96 -0.33 -7.77
CA ARG A 15 15.12 -0.59 -6.58
C ARG A 15 15.15 -2.04 -6.13
N LEU A 16 15.25 -2.99 -7.06
CA LEU A 16 15.43 -4.40 -6.73
C LEU A 16 16.78 -4.66 -6.05
N LYS A 17 17.87 -4.01 -6.49
CA LYS A 17 19.16 -4.08 -5.81
C LYS A 17 19.11 -3.50 -4.40
N SER A 18 18.44 -2.35 -4.22
CA SER A 18 18.22 -1.78 -2.89
C SER A 18 17.40 -2.71 -2.01
N LEU A 19 16.33 -3.30 -2.53
CA LEU A 19 15.50 -4.26 -1.80
C LEU A 19 16.30 -5.49 -1.40
N TYR A 20 17.14 -6.02 -2.29
CA TYR A 20 18.05 -7.12 -1.99
C TYR A 20 18.96 -6.80 -0.82
N ARG A 21 19.59 -5.61 -0.80
CA ARG A 21 20.44 -5.17 0.31
C ARG A 21 19.66 -5.05 1.62
N LEU A 22 18.50 -4.41 1.59
CA LEU A 22 17.64 -4.24 2.77
C LEU A 22 17.22 -5.59 3.38
N VAL A 23 17.00 -6.62 2.57
CA VAL A 23 16.68 -7.98 3.08
C VAL A 23 17.87 -8.59 3.82
N HIS A 24 19.11 -8.38 3.34
CA HIS A 24 20.30 -8.86 4.05
C HIS A 24 20.56 -8.07 5.33
N GLU A 25 20.42 -6.74 5.28
CA GLU A 25 20.53 -5.87 6.47
C GLU A 25 19.48 -6.26 7.53
N LEU A 26 18.25 -6.59 7.12
CA LEU A 26 17.21 -7.08 8.03
C LEU A 26 17.59 -8.41 8.69
N GLU A 27 18.20 -9.34 7.95
CA GLU A 27 18.67 -10.61 8.53
C GLU A 27 19.80 -10.37 9.54
N GLU A 28 20.75 -9.48 9.24
CA GLU A 28 21.83 -9.11 10.16
C GLU A 28 21.30 -8.50 11.46
N GLU A 29 20.33 -7.57 11.37
CA GLU A 29 19.69 -6.99 12.55
C GLU A 29 18.88 -8.03 13.33
N ARG A 30 18.16 -8.94 12.65
CA ARG A 30 17.42 -10.02 13.32
C ARG A 30 18.35 -10.93 14.13
N VAL A 31 19.51 -11.30 13.58
CA VAL A 31 20.51 -12.11 14.29
C VAL A 31 21.06 -11.36 15.52
N ARG A 32 21.28 -10.05 15.42
CA ARG A 32 21.70 -9.21 16.55
C ARG A 32 20.62 -9.16 17.64
N SER A 33 19.39 -8.92 17.24
CA SER A 33 18.20 -8.90 18.10
C SER A 33 18.03 -10.22 18.86
N GLU A 34 18.17 -11.36 18.17
CA GLU A 34 18.12 -12.70 18.79
C GLU A 34 19.21 -12.90 19.86
N HIS A 35 20.42 -12.39 19.61
CA HIS A 35 21.50 -12.42 20.60
C HIS A 35 21.14 -11.61 21.85
N ASN A 36 20.57 -10.42 21.68
CA ASN A 36 20.16 -9.56 22.80
C ASN A 36 18.99 -10.17 23.59
N LEU A 37 18.02 -10.78 22.92
CA LEU A 37 16.95 -11.55 23.58
C LEU A 37 17.49 -12.74 24.37
N THR A 38 18.48 -13.46 23.82
CA THR A 38 19.16 -14.55 24.53
C THR A 38 19.85 -14.05 25.80
N ASN A 39 20.47 -12.87 25.75
CA ASN A 39 21.11 -12.25 26.92
C ASN A 39 20.09 -11.83 27.98
N ILE A 40 18.91 -11.33 27.58
CA ILE A 40 17.80 -11.05 28.50
C ILE A 40 17.35 -12.33 29.22
N THR A 41 17.12 -13.41 28.48
CA THR A 41 16.71 -14.71 29.05
C THR A 41 17.73 -15.21 30.07
N LYS A 42 19.03 -15.19 29.74
CA LYS A 42 20.10 -15.58 30.65
C LYS A 42 20.19 -14.67 31.89
N ALA A 43 19.94 -13.38 31.74
CA ALA A 43 19.89 -12.45 32.87
C ALA A 43 18.73 -12.78 33.81
N HIS A 44 17.55 -13.13 33.27
CA HIS A 44 16.42 -13.59 34.08
C HIS A 44 16.68 -14.90 34.82
N GLU A 45 17.30 -15.88 34.17
CA GLU A 45 17.65 -17.14 34.82
C GLU A 45 18.56 -16.93 36.04
N LYS A 46 19.55 -16.04 35.93
CA LYS A 46 20.46 -15.72 37.06
C LYS A 46 19.74 -15.04 38.21
N ILE A 47 18.87 -14.08 37.92
CA ILE A 47 18.09 -13.37 38.95
C ILE A 47 17.16 -14.34 39.67
N ASN A 48 16.54 -15.26 38.93
CA ASN A 48 15.69 -16.30 39.51
C ASN A 48 16.47 -17.27 40.40
N GLN A 49 17.71 -17.62 40.03
CA GLN A 49 18.58 -18.49 40.85
C GLN A 49 19.02 -17.82 42.15
N GLU A 50 19.23 -16.50 42.15
CA GLU A 50 19.71 -15.76 43.33
C GLU A 50 18.57 -15.31 44.27
N GLU A 51 17.30 -15.49 43.87
CA GLU A 51 16.07 -15.09 44.58
C GLU A 51 16.06 -13.62 45.11
N LYS A 52 16.98 -12.79 44.64
CA LYS A 52 17.16 -11.39 45.06
C LYS A 52 17.46 -10.50 43.88
N VAL A 53 16.65 -9.47 43.73
CA VAL A 53 16.88 -8.42 42.74
C VAL A 53 17.78 -7.35 43.35
N SER A 54 19.08 -7.46 43.12
CA SER A 54 20.07 -6.43 43.46
C SER A 54 19.89 -5.18 42.58
N PRO A 55 20.20 -3.96 43.07
CA PRO A 55 20.23 -2.74 42.25
C PRO A 55 21.12 -2.87 41.01
N TYR A 56 22.19 -3.67 41.09
CA TYR A 56 23.03 -4.01 39.95
C TYR A 56 22.25 -4.72 38.82
N TYR A 57 21.43 -5.70 39.17
CA TYR A 57 20.60 -6.43 38.20
C TYR A 57 19.52 -5.55 37.58
N GLN A 58 18.95 -4.61 38.34
CA GLN A 58 17.97 -3.65 37.81
C GLN A 58 18.57 -2.76 36.73
N ILE A 59 19.78 -2.23 36.96
CA ILE A 59 20.50 -1.41 35.98
C ILE A 59 20.83 -2.25 34.73
N GLN A 60 21.34 -3.47 34.94
CA GLN A 60 21.68 -4.37 33.83
C GLN A 60 20.45 -4.73 32.99
N GLN A 61 19.33 -5.10 33.61
CA GLN A 61 18.07 -5.39 32.92
C GLN A 61 17.54 -4.17 32.16
N GLY A 62 17.56 -2.99 32.79
CA GLY A 62 17.15 -1.74 32.13
C GLY A 62 17.95 -1.48 30.86
N SER A 63 19.26 -1.69 30.90
CA SER A 63 20.12 -1.57 29.70
C SER A 63 19.77 -2.61 28.63
N LEU A 64 19.52 -3.86 29.01
CA LEU A 64 19.17 -4.92 28.05
C LEU A 64 17.82 -4.67 27.39
N TYR A 65 16.81 -4.22 28.14
CA TYR A 65 15.51 -3.87 27.57
C TYR A 65 15.57 -2.65 26.67
N THR A 66 16.36 -1.65 27.04
CA THR A 66 16.57 -0.47 26.19
C THR A 66 17.20 -0.88 24.86
N ALA A 67 18.19 -1.78 24.89
CA ALA A 67 18.81 -2.32 23.68
C ALA A 67 17.80 -3.12 22.83
N ALA A 68 17.01 -4.01 23.44
CA ALA A 68 16.02 -4.80 22.70
C ALA A 68 14.90 -3.96 22.07
N VAL A 69 14.48 -2.86 22.72
CA VAL A 69 13.55 -1.90 22.12
C VAL A 69 14.20 -1.21 20.91
N ALA A 70 15.45 -0.76 21.05
CA ALA A 70 16.17 -0.12 19.94
C ALA A 70 16.38 -1.08 18.75
N ASP A 71 16.68 -2.35 19.01
CA ASP A 71 16.80 -3.37 17.96
C ASP A 71 15.46 -3.54 17.21
N ALA A 72 14.35 -3.64 17.94
CA ALA A 72 13.02 -3.78 17.34
C ALA A 72 12.61 -2.54 16.51
N GLU A 73 12.93 -1.33 16.99
CA GLU A 73 12.71 -0.10 16.24
C GLU A 73 13.54 -0.06 14.95
N GLN A 74 14.79 -0.53 14.98
CA GLN A 74 15.66 -0.61 13.82
C GLN A 74 15.16 -1.63 12.79
N GLU A 75 14.73 -2.82 13.24
CA GLU A 75 14.12 -3.83 12.37
C GLU A 75 12.84 -3.29 11.71
N GLU A 76 11.99 -2.60 12.47
CA GLU A 76 10.78 -1.95 11.94
C GLU A 76 11.12 -0.95 10.83
N GLU A 77 12.14 -0.10 11.04
CA GLU A 77 12.58 0.89 10.06
C GLU A 77 13.07 0.25 8.75
N LEU A 78 13.85 -0.83 8.84
CA LEU A 78 14.32 -1.58 7.68
C LEU A 78 13.15 -2.20 6.89
N ILE A 79 12.18 -2.81 7.58
CA ILE A 79 10.99 -3.38 6.95
C ILE A 79 10.18 -2.30 6.24
N ARG A 80 9.98 -1.13 6.86
CA ARG A 80 9.27 0.01 6.25
C ARG A 80 10.01 0.55 5.02
N SER A 81 11.33 0.59 5.08
CA SER A 81 12.17 0.99 3.94
C SER A 81 12.03 -0.01 2.79
N ALA A 82 12.02 -1.32 3.06
CA ALA A 82 11.80 -2.36 2.07
C ALA A 82 10.41 -2.26 1.41
N LEU A 83 9.36 -2.08 2.21
CA LEU A 83 7.99 -1.86 1.72
C LEU A 83 7.88 -0.61 0.82
N THR A 84 8.60 0.46 1.17
CA THR A 84 8.67 1.67 0.34
C THR A 84 9.27 1.37 -1.03
N LYS A 85 10.34 0.57 -1.11
CA LYS A 85 10.93 0.17 -2.40
C LYS A 85 9.97 -0.69 -3.24
N VAL A 86 9.18 -1.55 -2.62
CA VAL A 86 8.13 -2.32 -3.31
C VAL A 86 7.07 -1.39 -3.90
N ASN A 87 6.64 -0.36 -3.15
CA ASN A 87 5.66 0.62 -3.63
C ASN A 87 6.22 1.47 -4.78
N GLU A 88 7.49 1.88 -4.71
CA GLU A 88 8.16 2.59 -5.81
C GLU A 88 8.15 1.75 -7.10
N ILE A 89 8.49 0.45 -7.01
CA ILE A 89 8.45 -0.47 -8.17
C ILE A 89 7.04 -0.57 -8.75
N ARG A 90 6.02 -0.66 -7.90
CA ARG A 90 4.61 -0.69 -8.33
C ARG A 90 4.20 0.60 -9.04
N SER A 91 4.63 1.76 -8.54
CA SER A 91 4.38 3.06 -9.19
C SER A 91 4.99 3.10 -10.59
N ILE A 92 6.25 2.72 -10.73
CA ILE A 92 6.95 2.71 -12.03
C ILE A 92 6.22 1.79 -13.02
N ARG A 93 5.78 0.61 -12.58
CA ARG A 93 5.01 -0.32 -13.43
C ARG A 93 3.67 0.27 -13.86
N ASN A 94 2.96 0.96 -12.96
CA ASN A 94 1.70 1.61 -13.29
C ASN A 94 1.90 2.79 -14.26
N GLU A 95 2.90 3.64 -14.03
CA GLU A 95 3.24 4.75 -14.93
C GLU A 95 3.57 4.27 -16.34
N ARG A 96 4.33 3.17 -16.45
CA ARG A 96 4.63 2.54 -17.74
C ARG A 96 3.37 2.03 -18.44
N ARG A 97 2.45 1.40 -17.71
CA ARG A 97 1.15 0.93 -18.23
C ARG A 97 0.35 2.11 -18.81
N ILE A 98 0.26 3.20 -18.06
CA ILE A 98 -0.45 4.41 -18.48
C ILE A 98 0.19 5.02 -19.75
N GLN A 99 1.52 5.11 -19.79
CA GLN A 99 2.24 5.64 -20.96
C GLN A 99 2.03 4.77 -22.21
N ALA A 100 2.08 3.44 -22.08
CA ALA A 100 1.81 2.53 -23.18
C ALA A 100 0.39 2.71 -23.72
N ARG A 101 -0.60 2.85 -22.83
CA ARG A 101 -2.00 3.12 -23.20
C ARG A 101 -2.15 4.45 -23.95
N ASN A 102 -1.51 5.50 -23.46
CA ASN A 102 -1.53 6.84 -24.09
C ASN A 102 -0.83 6.86 -25.46
N ALA A 103 0.15 5.98 -25.68
CA ALA A 103 0.81 5.79 -26.97
C ALA A 103 -0.05 5.01 -27.99
N GLY A 104 -1.30 4.66 -27.65
CA GLY A 104 -2.23 3.94 -28.52
C GLY A 104 -2.12 2.42 -28.41
N ASN A 105 -1.28 1.88 -27.52
CA ASN A 105 -1.23 0.45 -27.25
C ASN A 105 -2.42 0.04 -26.37
N LYS A 106 -3.58 -0.12 -27.00
CA LYS A 106 -4.80 -0.65 -26.39
C LYS A 106 -4.78 -2.17 -26.53
N GLU A 107 -4.11 -2.87 -25.61
CA GLU A 107 -4.17 -4.33 -25.57
C GLU A 107 -5.63 -4.77 -25.41
N THR A 108 -6.10 -5.70 -26.24
CA THR A 108 -7.47 -6.24 -26.11
C THR A 108 -7.49 -7.33 -25.05
N ILE A 109 -7.92 -7.01 -23.84
CA ILE A 109 -8.01 -7.96 -22.72
C ILE A 109 -9.38 -8.63 -22.74
N ARG A 110 -9.40 -9.95 -22.99
CA ARG A 110 -10.63 -10.74 -22.87
C ARG A 110 -11.16 -10.70 -21.43
N ARG A 111 -12.48 -10.69 -21.25
CA ARG A 111 -13.16 -10.65 -19.94
C ARG A 111 -12.56 -11.58 -18.87
N GLY A 112 -12.25 -12.83 -19.23
CA GLY A 112 -11.64 -13.78 -18.30
C GLY A 112 -10.25 -13.37 -17.80
N ALA A 113 -9.43 -12.78 -18.67
CA ALA A 113 -8.13 -12.23 -18.31
C ALA A 113 -8.28 -10.97 -17.45
N LEU A 114 -9.24 -10.10 -17.79
CA LEU A 114 -9.56 -8.89 -17.03
C LEU A 114 -9.97 -9.23 -15.59
N MET A 115 -10.90 -10.17 -15.40
CA MET A 115 -11.33 -10.60 -14.07
C MET A 115 -10.16 -11.17 -13.24
N LYS A 116 -9.27 -11.94 -13.86
CA LYS A 116 -8.06 -12.43 -13.19
C LYS A 116 -7.11 -11.30 -12.81
N MET A 117 -6.96 -10.28 -13.65
CA MET A 117 -6.17 -9.09 -13.32
C MET A 117 -6.77 -8.31 -12.15
N LEU A 118 -8.09 -8.12 -12.12
CA LEU A 118 -8.78 -7.46 -11.01
C LEU A 118 -8.62 -8.23 -9.70
N GLN A 119 -8.79 -9.56 -9.73
CA GLN A 119 -8.59 -10.41 -8.56
C GLN A 119 -7.16 -10.32 -8.04
N ASN A 120 -6.16 -10.39 -8.92
CA ASN A 120 -4.75 -10.25 -8.55
C ASN A 120 -4.46 -8.86 -7.99
N SER A 121 -5.04 -7.80 -8.57
CA SER A 121 -4.89 -6.43 -8.08
C SER A 121 -5.44 -6.28 -6.66
N ALA A 122 -6.65 -6.80 -6.41
CA ALA A 122 -7.27 -6.78 -5.09
C ALA A 122 -6.46 -7.57 -4.04
N GLN A 123 -5.94 -8.75 -4.39
CA GLN A 123 -5.12 -9.58 -3.49
C GLN A 123 -3.77 -8.93 -3.16
N THR A 124 -3.19 -8.20 -4.11
CA THR A 124 -1.88 -7.58 -3.96
C THR A 124 -1.93 -6.15 -3.44
N LEU A 125 -3.13 -5.58 -3.22
CA LEU A 125 -3.31 -4.26 -2.61
C LEU A 125 -2.54 -4.19 -1.28
N PRO A 126 -1.71 -3.16 -1.07
CA PRO A 126 -0.84 -3.09 0.10
C PRO A 126 -1.67 -3.06 1.38
N LEU A 127 -1.23 -3.78 2.40
CA LEU A 127 -1.82 -3.72 3.73
C LEU A 127 -1.31 -2.46 4.43
N TRP A 128 -2.20 -1.71 5.07
CA TRP A 128 -1.79 -0.65 5.98
C TRP A 128 -1.19 -1.25 7.24
N VAL A 129 0.00 -0.79 7.59
CA VAL A 129 0.71 -1.15 8.82
C VAL A 129 1.16 0.15 9.47
N GLY A 130 0.33 0.68 10.37
CA GLY A 130 0.60 1.93 11.06
C GLY A 130 1.78 1.83 12.04
N LYS A 131 2.29 2.99 12.47
CA LYS A 131 3.13 3.08 13.68
C LYS A 131 2.24 3.01 14.93
N LEU A 132 2.83 2.77 16.10
CA LEU A 132 2.12 2.77 17.37
C LEU A 132 1.32 4.08 17.55
N GLY A 133 0.00 3.96 17.78
CA GLY A 133 -0.91 5.10 17.92
C GLY A 133 -1.30 5.81 16.62
N GLY A 134 -0.80 5.38 15.46
CA GLY A 134 -1.18 5.90 14.16
C GLY A 134 -2.60 5.48 13.75
N LYS A 135 -3.34 6.39 13.12
CA LYS A 135 -4.65 6.06 12.51
C LYS A 135 -4.47 5.66 11.04
N ALA A 136 -5.36 4.81 10.56
CA ALA A 136 -5.43 4.47 9.15
C ALA A 136 -5.62 5.75 8.29
N PRO A 137 -4.83 5.93 7.22
CA PRO A 137 -4.89 7.13 6.39
C PRO A 137 -6.14 7.12 5.48
N PRO A 138 -6.48 8.26 4.86
CA PRO A 138 -7.49 8.31 3.80
C PRO A 138 -7.26 7.24 2.73
N LEU A 139 -8.34 6.64 2.23
CA LEU A 139 -8.32 5.55 1.24
C LEU A 139 -7.69 4.23 1.75
N CYS A 140 -7.54 4.07 3.06
CA CYS A 140 -7.29 2.77 3.67
C CYS A 140 -8.61 2.11 4.06
N GLY A 141 -8.94 0.98 3.43
CA GLY A 141 -10.20 0.27 3.68
C GLY A 141 -11.42 1.17 3.51
N ALA A 142 -12.19 1.35 4.58
CA ALA A 142 -13.40 2.17 4.63
C ALA A 142 -13.14 3.65 4.98
N VAL A 143 -11.89 4.05 5.25
CA VAL A 143 -11.57 5.45 5.56
C VAL A 143 -11.78 6.31 4.30
N PRO A 144 -12.66 7.33 4.35
CA PRO A 144 -13.00 8.10 3.17
C PRO A 144 -11.82 8.91 2.65
N ALA A 145 -11.88 9.26 1.36
CA ALA A 145 -10.97 10.23 0.78
C ALA A 145 -11.12 11.60 1.46
N GLU A 146 -10.05 12.39 1.49
CA GLU A 146 -10.17 13.79 1.90
C GLU A 146 -11.11 14.56 0.96
N PRO A 147 -11.87 15.56 1.45
CA PRO A 147 -12.79 16.32 0.60
C PRO A 147 -12.13 17.04 -0.58
N THR A 148 -10.83 17.34 -0.46
CA THR A 148 -9.97 17.96 -1.48
C THR A 148 -9.23 16.94 -2.34
N TYR A 149 -9.39 15.65 -2.09
CA TYR A 149 -8.72 14.61 -2.84
C TYR A 149 -9.15 14.64 -4.31
N ILE A 150 -8.15 14.56 -5.19
CA ILE A 150 -8.33 14.42 -6.62
C ILE A 150 -7.60 13.14 -7.03
N ALA A 151 -8.36 12.14 -7.47
CA ALA A 151 -7.81 10.91 -8.02
C ALA A 151 -6.88 11.19 -9.22
N LYS A 152 -5.75 10.48 -9.26
CA LYS A 152 -4.71 10.65 -10.27
C LYS A 152 -5.07 9.87 -11.53
N MET A 153 -4.43 10.24 -12.65
CA MET A 153 -4.51 9.45 -13.87
C MET A 153 -4.05 8.01 -13.60
N GLY A 154 -4.87 7.05 -14.01
CA GLY A 154 -4.67 5.62 -13.78
C GLY A 154 -5.21 5.08 -12.46
N ASP A 155 -5.75 5.94 -11.59
CA ASP A 155 -6.45 5.46 -10.39
C ASP A 155 -7.75 4.77 -10.79
N MET A 156 -8.03 3.65 -10.13
CA MET A 156 -9.29 2.95 -10.26
C MET A 156 -10.35 3.67 -9.43
N VAL A 157 -11.54 3.87 -10.00
CA VAL A 157 -12.68 4.54 -9.37
C VAL A 157 -13.97 3.74 -9.62
N ALA A 158 -14.92 3.83 -8.70
CA ALA A 158 -16.31 3.55 -9.00
C ALA A 158 -16.91 4.82 -9.63
N ALA A 159 -17.54 4.69 -10.80
CA ALA A 159 -18.09 5.82 -11.56
C ALA A 159 -19.58 5.60 -11.84
N LEU A 160 -20.42 6.58 -11.48
CA LEU A 160 -21.87 6.55 -11.71
C LEU A 160 -22.21 7.13 -13.09
N VAL A 161 -22.43 6.23 -14.05
CA VAL A 161 -22.75 6.54 -15.45
C VAL A 161 -24.25 6.44 -15.69
N LYS A 162 -24.74 7.11 -16.75
CA LYS A 162 -26.12 6.98 -17.22
C LYS A 162 -26.13 6.02 -18.42
N GLY A 163 -26.93 4.97 -18.33
CA GLY A 163 -27.14 4.01 -19.41
C GLY A 163 -28.11 4.51 -20.49
N ALA A 164 -28.35 3.67 -21.50
CA ALA A 164 -29.18 3.99 -22.65
C ALA A 164 -30.66 4.29 -22.31
N GLU A 165 -31.16 3.76 -21.19
CA GLU A 165 -32.54 3.95 -20.70
C GLU A 165 -32.63 4.94 -19.51
N GLU A 166 -31.66 5.86 -19.40
CA GLU A 166 -31.52 6.80 -18.26
C GLU A 166 -31.30 6.16 -16.89
N GLU A 167 -31.18 4.83 -16.80
CA GLU A 167 -30.81 4.13 -15.58
C GLU A 167 -29.37 4.47 -15.18
N GLU A 168 -29.16 4.76 -13.89
CA GLU A 168 -27.84 5.05 -13.36
C GLU A 168 -27.17 3.76 -12.87
N ASN A 169 -25.95 3.50 -13.33
CA ASN A 169 -25.19 2.32 -12.93
C ASN A 169 -23.79 2.69 -12.46
N TRP A 170 -23.31 2.03 -11.40
CA TRP A 170 -21.93 2.15 -10.95
C TRP A 170 -21.05 1.17 -11.70
N ILE A 171 -20.11 1.69 -12.47
CA ILE A 171 -19.11 0.90 -13.19
C ILE A 171 -17.74 1.04 -12.53
N LEU A 172 -16.88 0.04 -12.74
CA LEU A 172 -15.47 0.16 -12.43
C LEU A 172 -14.79 0.89 -13.59
N ALA A 173 -14.12 2.00 -13.30
CA ALA A 173 -13.51 2.85 -14.32
C ALA A 173 -12.09 3.25 -13.92
N GLU A 174 -11.29 3.65 -14.91
CA GLU A 174 -9.96 4.19 -14.72
C GLU A 174 -9.96 5.69 -15.01
N VAL A 175 -9.43 6.49 -14.10
CA VAL A 175 -9.30 7.95 -14.29
C VAL A 175 -8.31 8.23 -15.40
N VAL A 176 -8.69 9.10 -16.32
CA VAL A 176 -7.78 9.59 -17.36
C VAL A 176 -7.33 11.00 -17.04
N GLN A 177 -8.26 11.88 -16.68
CA GLN A 177 -7.93 13.25 -16.32
C GLN A 177 -8.99 13.86 -15.40
N PHE A 178 -8.57 14.82 -14.60
CA PHE A 178 -9.46 15.74 -13.90
C PHE A 178 -9.32 17.15 -14.49
N ASN A 179 -10.45 17.79 -14.79
CA ASN A 179 -10.48 19.18 -15.23
C ASN A 179 -10.93 20.08 -14.05
N PRO A 180 -10.02 20.88 -13.45
CA PRO A 180 -10.35 21.72 -12.31
C PRO A 180 -11.29 22.89 -12.67
N ALA A 181 -11.31 23.35 -13.93
CA ALA A 181 -12.18 24.45 -14.35
C ALA A 181 -13.65 24.05 -14.41
N THR A 182 -13.94 22.79 -14.76
CA THR A 182 -15.32 22.26 -14.84
C THR A 182 -15.69 21.35 -13.67
N ASN A 183 -14.72 21.01 -12.81
CA ASN A 183 -14.85 20.06 -11.70
C ASN A 183 -15.38 18.68 -12.15
N LYS A 184 -14.88 18.22 -13.30
CA LYS A 184 -15.26 16.95 -13.92
C LYS A 184 -14.06 16.04 -14.14
N TYR A 185 -14.30 14.74 -14.03
CA TYR A 185 -13.39 13.68 -14.43
C TYR A 185 -13.71 13.20 -15.84
N GLU A 186 -12.67 12.84 -16.57
CA GLU A 186 -12.71 11.89 -17.67
C GLU A 186 -12.32 10.51 -17.13
N VAL A 187 -13.17 9.51 -17.36
CA VAL A 187 -12.93 8.13 -16.94
C VAL A 187 -13.21 7.17 -18.09
N ASP A 188 -12.37 6.16 -18.24
CA ASP A 188 -12.60 5.03 -19.15
C ASP A 188 -13.25 3.87 -18.39
N ASP A 189 -14.32 3.28 -18.92
CA ASP A 189 -14.74 1.95 -18.49
C ASP A 189 -13.58 0.96 -18.71
N ILE A 190 -13.35 0.08 -17.73
CA ILE A 190 -12.34 -0.97 -17.85
C ILE A 190 -12.83 -2.16 -18.69
N ASP A 191 -14.14 -2.31 -18.90
CA ASP A 191 -14.68 -3.32 -19.79
C ASP A 191 -14.48 -2.89 -21.24
N GLU A 192 -13.70 -3.69 -21.94
CA GLU A 192 -13.21 -3.36 -23.27
C GLU A 192 -14.26 -3.50 -24.38
N GLU A 193 -15.37 -4.17 -24.10
CA GLU A 193 -16.46 -4.36 -25.05
C GLU A 193 -17.30 -3.08 -25.24
N GLN A 194 -17.24 -2.13 -24.29
CA GLN A 194 -18.03 -0.90 -24.33
C GLN A 194 -17.17 0.38 -24.50
N LYS A 195 -15.90 0.41 -24.02
CA LYS A 195 -14.92 1.52 -24.14
C LYS A 195 -15.50 2.93 -24.27
N ASP A 196 -16.49 3.24 -23.45
CA ASP A 196 -17.07 4.56 -23.43
C ASP A 196 -16.24 5.47 -22.52
N ARG A 197 -15.76 6.56 -23.10
CA ARG A 197 -15.15 7.65 -22.34
C ARG A 197 -16.28 8.48 -21.72
N HIS A 198 -16.35 8.52 -20.40
CA HIS A 198 -17.35 9.28 -19.69
C HIS A 198 -16.78 10.56 -19.09
N ILE A 199 -17.53 11.66 -19.20
CA ILE A 199 -17.23 12.93 -18.54
C ILE A 199 -18.22 13.12 -17.38
N LEU A 200 -17.74 12.95 -16.15
CA LEU A 200 -18.57 12.88 -14.96
C LEU A 200 -18.22 13.97 -13.96
N SER A 201 -19.21 14.53 -13.28
CA SER A 201 -18.97 15.43 -12.14
C SER A 201 -18.25 14.70 -11.00
N ARG A 202 -17.41 15.40 -10.23
CA ARG A 202 -16.68 14.83 -9.08
C ARG A 202 -17.53 13.96 -8.14
N ARG A 203 -18.77 14.36 -7.85
CA ARG A 203 -19.70 13.61 -6.97
C ARG A 203 -20.16 12.24 -7.50
N ARG A 204 -19.92 11.96 -8.79
CA ARG A 204 -20.25 10.68 -9.46
C ARG A 204 -19.04 9.75 -9.53
N VAL A 205 -17.93 10.12 -8.89
CA VAL A 205 -16.68 9.37 -8.94
C VAL A 205 -16.21 9.13 -7.52
N VAL A 206 -16.10 7.87 -7.13
CA VAL A 206 -15.63 7.44 -5.82
C VAL A 206 -14.31 6.71 -6.00
N PRO A 207 -13.17 7.23 -5.47
CA PRO A 207 -11.90 6.54 -5.53
C PRO A 207 -11.94 5.22 -4.76
N LEU A 208 -11.37 4.17 -5.35
CA LEU A 208 -11.18 2.92 -4.65
C LEU A 208 -10.08 3.04 -3.58
N PRO A 209 -10.12 2.17 -2.54
CA PRO A 209 -9.08 2.14 -1.53
C PRO A 209 -7.70 1.85 -2.14
N LEU A 210 -6.68 2.58 -1.68
CA LEU A 210 -5.29 2.38 -2.05
C LEU A 210 -4.60 1.35 -1.15
N MET A 211 -5.17 1.09 0.03
CA MET A 211 -4.63 0.15 1.01
C MET A 211 -5.75 -0.69 1.63
N ARG A 212 -5.42 -1.92 2.01
CA ARG A 212 -6.28 -2.76 2.84
C ARG A 212 -6.09 -2.37 4.30
N ALA A 213 -7.19 -2.29 5.04
CA ALA A 213 -7.14 -2.24 6.50
C ALA A 213 -6.91 -3.63 7.08
N ASN A 214 -6.04 -3.74 8.09
CA ASN A 214 -5.87 -4.98 8.83
C ASN A 214 -6.96 -5.09 9.91
N PRO A 215 -7.81 -6.14 9.91
CA PRO A 215 -8.85 -6.30 10.93
C PRO A 215 -8.33 -6.35 12.37
N GLU A 216 -7.10 -6.81 12.59
CA GLU A 216 -6.53 -6.98 13.93
C GLU A 216 -6.05 -5.65 14.52
N THR A 217 -5.50 -4.76 13.70
CA THR A 217 -4.91 -3.48 14.14
C THR A 217 -5.80 -2.28 13.86
N ASP A 218 -6.57 -2.32 12.78
CA ASP A 218 -7.36 -1.19 12.26
C ASP A 218 -8.82 -1.56 11.97
N PRO A 219 -9.57 -2.17 12.91
CA PRO A 219 -10.96 -2.57 12.69
C PRO A 219 -11.89 -1.38 12.38
N HIS A 220 -11.53 -0.18 12.85
CA HIS A 220 -12.23 1.07 12.58
C HIS A 220 -12.18 1.50 11.10
N ALA A 221 -11.24 0.95 10.34
CA ALA A 221 -11.06 1.20 8.91
C ALA A 221 -11.73 0.11 8.05
N LEU A 222 -12.66 -0.67 8.61
CA LEU A 222 -13.48 -1.63 7.89
C LEU A 222 -14.95 -1.21 7.97
N PHE A 223 -15.72 -1.56 6.92
CA PHE A 223 -17.17 -1.38 6.97
C PHE A 223 -17.77 -2.33 8.01
N PRO A 224 -18.55 -1.84 8.99
CA PRO A 224 -19.22 -2.70 9.95
C PRO A 224 -20.30 -3.54 9.26
N LYS A 225 -20.62 -4.68 9.88
CA LYS A 225 -21.73 -5.54 9.41
C LYS A 225 -23.02 -4.74 9.35
N GLY A 226 -23.71 -4.79 8.21
CA GLY A 226 -24.96 -4.06 7.98
C GLY A 226 -24.79 -2.64 7.44
N SER A 227 -23.57 -2.24 7.07
CA SER A 227 -23.36 -1.03 6.26
C SER A 227 -24.05 -1.17 4.90
N ILE A 228 -24.76 -0.12 4.49
CA ILE A 228 -25.42 0.03 3.18
C ILE A 228 -24.92 1.32 2.56
#